data_AF-A0A521FZL2-F1
#
_entry.id   AF-A0A521FZL2-F1
#
_cell.length_a   1.000
_cell.length_b   1.000
_cell.length_c   1.000
_cell.angle_alpha   90.00
_cell.angle_beta   90.00
_cell.angle_gamma   90.00
#
_symmetry.space_group_name_H-M   'P 1'
#
loop_
_entity.id
_entity.type
_entity.pdbx_description
1 polymer ?
#
loop_
_entity_poly.entity_id
_entity_poly.type
_entity_poly.pdbx_seq_one_letter_code
_entity_poly.pdbx_strand_id
1 'polypeptide(L)'
;MTTIGNLFRKLLRLPRYYYLRIKRLRGDPEYLAKGFAFGIFLGVLPLAPVQTFILVPLTILLRVSTLSAFIAGVLVSNPLTFIPQYYLTWQVGNIVLPGWAEWAQIQEALRVIGEQGVLDGLIALSRLGIKTIAVIETGGAIIGLPVAVISYFPARKFFRAMRERRLKKCRLNKEQCQ
;
A
#
# COMPACT_ATOMS: atom_id res chain seq x y z
N MET A 1 10.78 23.05 20.41
CA MET A 1 9.58 23.43 19.61
C MET A 1 9.83 23.64 18.10
N THR A 2 11.05 23.51 17.58
CA THR A 2 11.38 23.73 16.14
C THR A 2 11.30 22.47 15.25
N THR A 3 11.32 21.27 15.83
CA THR A 3 11.33 20.01 15.06
C THR A 3 9.96 19.66 14.45
N ILE A 4 8.86 20.01 15.13
CA ILE A 4 7.50 19.67 14.71
C ILE A 4 7.10 20.42 13.42
N GLY A 5 7.49 21.70 13.30
CA GLY A 5 7.18 22.51 12.11
C GLY A 5 7.89 22.06 10.84
N ASN A 6 9.13 21.56 10.95
CA ASN A 6 9.88 21.03 9.81
C ASN A 6 9.38 19.65 9.36
N LEU A 7 8.91 18.83 10.32
CA LEU A 7 8.27 17.55 10.03
C LEU A 7 6.93 17.74 9.31
N PHE A 8 6.10 18.68 9.79
CA PHE A 8 4.84 19.05 9.13
C PHE A 8 5.06 19.53 7.69
N ARG A 9 6.10 20.35 7.43
CA ARG A 9 6.43 20.79 6.06
C ARG A 9 6.91 19.65 5.15
N LYS A 10 7.63 18.64 5.66
CA LYS A 10 7.98 17.43 4.89
C LYS A 10 6.74 16.58 4.62
N LEU A 11 5.88 16.38 5.61
CA LEU A 11 4.61 15.65 5.49
C LEU A 11 3.65 16.31 4.49
N LEU A 12 3.56 17.63 4.46
CA LEU A 12 2.73 18.39 3.50
C LEU A 12 3.24 18.33 2.04
N ARG A 13 4.51 17.95 1.82
CA ARG A 13 5.07 17.77 0.46
C ARG A 13 4.84 16.38 -0.12
N LEU A 14 4.74 15.36 0.73
CA LEU A 14 4.48 13.98 0.32
C LEU A 14 3.18 13.82 -0.50
N PRO A 15 2.01 14.35 -0.10
CA PRO A 15 0.79 14.18 -0.87
C PRO A 15 0.88 14.87 -2.23
N ARG A 16 1.56 16.04 -2.32
CA ARG A 16 1.82 16.71 -3.61
C ARG A 16 2.74 15.86 -4.50
N TYR A 17 3.77 15.24 -3.95
CA TYR A 17 4.68 14.36 -4.70
C TYR A 17 3.96 13.13 -5.25
N TYR A 18 3.23 12.38 -4.40
CA TYR A 18 2.45 11.23 -4.84
C TYR A 18 1.37 11.64 -5.84
N TYR A 19 0.66 12.76 -5.60
CA TYR A 19 -0.33 13.30 -6.54
C TYR A 19 0.27 13.62 -7.91
N LEU A 20 1.45 14.26 -7.96
CA LEU A 20 2.12 14.56 -9.23
C LEU A 20 2.61 13.30 -9.94
N ARG A 21 3.06 12.29 -9.20
CA ARG A 21 3.47 10.99 -9.76
C ARG A 21 2.28 10.23 -10.33
N ILE A 22 1.16 10.23 -9.62
CA ILE A 22 -0.13 9.69 -10.08
C ILE A 22 -0.62 10.47 -11.32
N LYS A 23 -0.44 11.79 -11.35
CA LYS A 23 -0.76 12.64 -12.51
C LYS A 23 0.13 12.40 -13.73
N ARG A 24 1.26 11.70 -13.60
CA ARG A 24 2.08 11.30 -14.75
C ARG A 24 1.68 9.95 -15.32
N LEU A 25 0.89 9.15 -14.59
CA LEU A 25 0.34 7.90 -15.11
C LEU A 25 -0.51 8.19 -16.35
N ARG A 26 -0.16 7.51 -17.45
CA ARG A 26 -0.91 7.48 -18.70
C ARG A 26 -1.47 6.06 -18.83
N GLY A 27 -2.78 5.95 -19.02
CA GLY A 27 -3.45 4.66 -19.10
C GLY A 27 -4.95 4.79 -18.94
N ASP A 28 -5.65 3.69 -19.19
CA ASP A 28 -7.08 3.58 -18.93
C ASP A 28 -7.38 3.79 -17.43
N PRO A 29 -8.35 4.64 -17.05
CA PRO A 29 -8.78 4.80 -15.66
C PRO A 29 -9.08 3.49 -14.94
N GLU A 30 -9.64 2.50 -15.64
CA GLU A 30 -9.95 1.20 -15.03
C GLU A 30 -8.69 0.38 -14.77
N TYR A 31 -7.72 0.40 -15.68
CA TYR A 31 -6.42 -0.25 -15.51
C TYR A 31 -5.64 0.33 -14.32
N LEU A 32 -5.68 1.67 -14.16
CA LEU A 32 -5.05 2.36 -13.04
C LEU A 32 -5.78 2.07 -11.72
N ALA A 33 -7.12 2.08 -11.71
CA ALA A 33 -7.92 1.81 -10.54
C ALA A 33 -7.80 0.36 -10.04
N LYS A 34 -7.77 -0.63 -10.95
CA LYS A 34 -7.49 -2.03 -10.61
C LYS A 34 -6.11 -2.18 -9.98
N GLY A 35 -5.09 -1.55 -10.56
CA GLY A 35 -3.75 -1.52 -9.99
C GLY A 35 -3.73 -0.90 -8.60
N PHE A 36 -4.41 0.23 -8.40
CA PHE A 36 -4.49 0.90 -7.11
C PHE A 36 -5.16 0.03 -6.03
N ALA A 37 -6.30 -0.59 -6.33
CA ALA A 37 -6.98 -1.49 -5.40
C ALA A 37 -6.12 -2.72 -5.05
N PHE A 38 -5.45 -3.30 -6.04
CA PHE A 38 -4.51 -4.41 -5.83
C PHE A 38 -3.31 -4.00 -4.96
N GLY A 39 -2.80 -2.79 -5.14
CA GLY A 39 -1.75 -2.22 -4.30
C GLY A 39 -2.20 -2.02 -2.86
N ILE A 40 -3.44 -1.58 -2.63
CA ILE A 40 -4.02 -1.48 -1.29
C ILE A 40 -4.14 -2.87 -0.66
N PHE A 41 -4.62 -3.87 -1.40
CA PHE A 41 -4.71 -5.24 -0.93
C PHE A 41 -3.35 -5.76 -0.45
N LEU A 42 -2.33 -5.74 -1.32
CA LEU A 42 -0.97 -6.14 -0.95
C LEU A 42 -0.32 -5.24 0.09
N GLY A 43 -0.79 -4.00 0.22
CA GLY A 43 -0.35 -3.05 1.23
C GLY A 43 -0.85 -3.37 2.63
N VAL A 44 -2.09 -3.87 2.74
CA VAL A 44 -2.67 -4.33 4.00
C VAL A 44 -2.07 -5.67 4.42
N LEU A 45 -1.72 -6.52 3.45
CA LEU A 45 -1.00 -7.76 3.75
C LEU A 45 0.38 -7.44 4.36
N PRO A 46 0.74 -8.09 5.48
CA PRO A 46 1.99 -7.89 6.23
C PRO A 46 3.22 -8.49 5.51
N LEU A 47 3.36 -8.22 4.21
CA LEU A 47 4.40 -8.79 3.35
C LEU A 47 5.71 -8.00 3.36
N ALA A 48 5.82 -6.94 4.17
CA ALA A 48 7.06 -6.18 4.25
C ALA A 48 8.18 -7.06 4.87
N PRO A 49 9.40 -7.08 4.31
CA PRO A 49 9.95 -6.23 3.24
C PRO A 49 9.81 -6.79 1.81
N VAL A 50 9.37 -8.05 1.65
CA VAL A 50 9.33 -8.75 0.36
C VAL A 50 8.17 -8.33 -0.56
N GLN A 51 7.24 -7.53 -0.04
CA GLN A 51 6.05 -7.05 -0.72
C GLN A 51 6.32 -6.54 -2.14
N THR A 52 7.38 -5.76 -2.36
CA THR A 52 7.67 -5.20 -3.70
C THR A 52 8.04 -6.30 -4.70
N PHE A 53 8.79 -7.32 -4.27
CA PHE A 53 9.17 -8.45 -5.11
C PHE A 53 7.97 -9.32 -5.49
N ILE A 54 6.93 -9.36 -4.66
CA ILE A 54 5.68 -10.07 -4.94
C ILE A 54 4.74 -9.19 -5.79
N LEU A 55 4.68 -7.89 -5.50
CA LEU A 55 3.78 -6.94 -6.15
C LEU A 55 4.08 -6.78 -7.63
N VAL A 56 5.34 -6.63 -8.02
CA VAL A 56 5.72 -6.42 -9.43
C VAL A 56 5.27 -7.57 -10.34
N PRO A 57 5.68 -8.85 -10.11
CA PRO A 57 5.27 -9.95 -10.99
C PRO A 57 3.75 -10.17 -10.97
N LEU A 58 3.09 -10.05 -9.81
CA LEU A 58 1.64 -10.21 -9.75
C LEU A 58 0.90 -9.13 -10.55
N THR A 59 1.35 -7.88 -10.50
CA THR A 59 0.71 -6.82 -11.30
C THR A 59 0.87 -7.03 -12.80
N ILE A 60 2.01 -7.58 -13.23
CA ILE A 60 2.25 -7.94 -14.64
C ILE A 60 1.34 -9.11 -15.05
N LEU A 61 1.25 -10.15 -14.22
CA LEU A 61 0.42 -11.33 -14.47
C LEU A 61 -1.07 -10.96 -14.54
N LEU A 62 -1.56 -10.16 -13.60
CA LEU A 62 -2.94 -9.68 -13.55
C LEU A 62 -3.24 -8.58 -14.58
N ARG A 63 -2.24 -8.14 -15.34
CA ARG A 63 -2.33 -7.04 -16.31
C ARG A 63 -2.99 -5.81 -15.69
N VAL A 64 -2.46 -5.38 -14.54
CA VAL A 64 -2.86 -4.15 -13.84
C VAL A 64 -1.69 -3.18 -13.71
N SER A 65 -1.98 -1.91 -13.41
CA SER A 65 -0.93 -0.89 -13.33
C SER A 65 0.02 -1.12 -12.14
N THR A 66 1.24 -1.61 -12.43
CA THR A 66 2.32 -1.80 -11.44
C THR A 66 2.63 -0.51 -10.68
N LEU A 67 2.73 0.63 -11.38
CA LEU A 67 3.07 1.90 -10.72
C LEU A 67 1.92 2.41 -9.84
N SER A 68 0.65 2.21 -10.23
CA SER A 68 -0.49 2.55 -9.37
C SER A 68 -0.54 1.65 -8.14
N ALA A 69 -0.29 0.35 -8.32
CA ALA A 69 -0.22 -0.62 -7.24
C ALA A 69 0.89 -0.31 -6.25
N PHE A 70 2.10 0.00 -6.75
CA PHE A 70 3.23 0.37 -5.91
C PHE A 70 2.94 1.63 -5.07
N ILE A 71 2.36 2.67 -5.67
CA ILE A 71 2.00 3.89 -4.95
C ILE A 71 0.95 3.59 -3.87
N ALA A 72 -0.08 2.82 -4.20
CA ALA A 72 -1.10 2.39 -3.26
C ALA A 72 -0.51 1.56 -2.09
N GLY A 73 0.35 0.60 -2.39
CA GLY A 73 1.01 -0.24 -1.39
C GLY A 73 1.86 0.59 -0.43
N VAL A 74 2.68 1.51 -0.94
CA VAL A 74 3.51 2.40 -0.10
C VAL A 74 2.68 3.36 0.75
N LEU A 75 1.50 3.78 0.27
CA LEU A 75 0.60 4.62 1.06
C LEU A 75 0.02 3.88 2.26
N VAL A 76 -0.24 2.58 2.12
CA VAL A 76 -0.77 1.73 3.21
C VAL A 76 0.35 1.25 4.12
N SER A 77 1.44 0.73 3.56
CA SER A 77 2.59 0.15 4.27
C SER A 77 3.66 1.20 4.57
N ASN A 78 3.29 2.27 5.27
CA ASN A 78 4.20 3.35 5.67
C ASN A 78 4.75 3.06 7.09
N PRO A 79 6.02 3.42 7.43
CA PRO A 79 6.53 3.35 8.80
C PRO A 79 5.65 3.96 9.89
N LEU A 80 4.75 4.90 9.55
CA LEU A 80 3.78 5.44 10.50
C LEU A 80 2.57 4.52 10.71
N THR A 81 2.16 3.76 9.69
CA THR A 81 0.94 2.94 9.70
C THR A 81 1.23 1.46 9.94
N PHE A 82 2.48 1.00 9.79
CA PHE A 82 2.79 -0.43 9.86
C PHE A 82 2.52 -1.05 11.24
N ILE A 83 2.84 -0.37 12.35
CA ILE A 83 2.57 -0.89 13.71
C ILE A 83 1.07 -1.13 13.94
N PRO A 84 0.18 -0.12 13.80
CA PRO A 84 -1.24 -0.33 14.01
C PRO A 84 -1.84 -1.29 12.98
N GLN A 85 -1.34 -1.29 11.75
CA GLN A 85 -1.78 -2.24 10.73
C GLN A 85 -1.49 -3.69 11.13
N TYR A 86 -0.25 -4.01 11.54
CA TYR A 86 0.14 -5.35 11.96
C TYR A 86 -0.60 -5.81 13.23
N TYR A 87 -0.90 -4.88 14.13
CA TYR A 87 -1.72 -5.16 15.29
C TYR A 87 -3.15 -5.56 14.90
N LEU A 88 -3.79 -4.82 14.01
CA LEU A 88 -5.14 -5.11 13.54
C LEU A 88 -5.21 -6.44 12.77
N THR A 89 -4.23 -6.71 11.90
CA THR A 89 -4.18 -7.98 11.18
C THR A 89 -3.89 -9.15 12.12
N TRP A 90 -3.01 -9.00 13.11
CA TRP A 90 -2.84 -10.01 14.16
C TRP A 90 -4.12 -10.22 14.96
N GLN A 91 -4.81 -9.16 15.38
CA GLN A 91 -6.02 -9.26 16.19
C GLN A 91 -7.13 -10.01 15.44
N VAL A 92 -7.38 -9.66 14.18
CA VAL A 92 -8.37 -10.36 13.34
C VAL A 92 -7.92 -11.78 13.04
N GLY A 93 -6.63 -11.98 12.74
CA GLY A 93 -6.08 -13.31 12.50
C GLY A 93 -6.21 -14.23 13.72
N ASN A 94 -5.92 -13.72 14.92
CA ASN A 94 -5.93 -14.48 16.16
C ASN A 94 -7.37 -14.84 16.60
N ILE A 95 -8.38 -14.08 16.17
CA ILE A 95 -9.79 -14.47 16.32
C ILE A 95 -10.10 -15.72 15.49
N VAL A 96 -9.51 -15.84 14.30
CA VAL A 96 -9.73 -16.97 13.38
C VAL A 96 -8.85 -18.17 13.74
N LEU A 97 -7.61 -17.93 14.14
CA LEU A 97 -6.59 -18.92 14.48
C LEU A 97 -6.05 -18.67 15.89
N PRO A 98 -6.85 -18.95 16.93
CA PRO A 98 -6.49 -18.63 18.31
C PRO A 98 -5.27 -19.44 18.78
N GLY A 99 -4.35 -18.75 19.46
CA GLY A 99 -3.19 -19.37 20.10
C GLY A 99 -2.03 -19.73 19.15
N TRP A 100 -2.13 -19.35 17.88
CA TRP A 100 -1.08 -19.61 16.88
C TRP A 100 -0.03 -18.51 16.79
N ALA A 101 -0.36 -17.29 17.27
CA ALA A 101 0.53 -16.14 17.23
C ALA A 101 0.37 -15.28 18.49
N GLU A 102 1.50 -14.92 19.09
CA GLU A 102 1.53 -13.95 20.19
C GLU A 102 1.98 -12.58 19.69
N TRP A 103 1.32 -11.54 20.16
CA TRP A 103 1.65 -10.16 19.79
C TRP A 103 3.12 -9.79 20.11
N ALA A 104 3.66 -10.28 21.23
CA ALA A 104 5.03 -10.01 21.65
C ALA A 104 6.07 -10.44 20.60
N GLN A 105 5.84 -11.58 19.94
CA GLN A 105 6.73 -12.10 18.91
C GLN A 105 6.73 -11.20 17.66
N ILE A 106 5.54 -10.72 17.28
CA ILE A 106 5.37 -9.81 16.13
C ILE A 106 6.02 -8.46 16.42
N GLN A 107 5.79 -7.92 17.62
CA GLN A 107 6.34 -6.64 18.04
C GLN A 107 7.88 -6.64 18.01
N GLU A 108 8.52 -7.73 18.46
CA GLU A 108 9.98 -7.84 18.41
C GLU A 108 10.51 -7.89 16.96
N ALA A 109 9.85 -8.65 16.08
CA ALA A 109 10.23 -8.69 14.66
C ALA A 109 10.11 -7.30 14.00
N LEU A 110 9.05 -6.55 14.31
CA LEU A 110 8.87 -5.18 13.81
C LEU A 110 9.95 -4.23 14.33
N ARG A 111 10.38 -4.40 15.59
CA ARG A 111 11.45 -3.61 16.20
C ARG A 111 12.80 -3.87 15.51
N VAL A 112 13.12 -5.13 15.26
CA VAL A 112 14.33 -5.54 14.54
C VAL A 112 14.35 -4.97 13.11
N ILE A 113 13.24 -5.04 12.38
CA ILE A 113 13.13 -4.45 11.03
C ILE A 113 13.40 -2.94 11.07
N GLY A 114 12.89 -2.24 12.08
CA GLY A 114 13.03 -0.79 12.22
C GLY A 114 14.43 -0.33 12.66
N GLU A 115 15.10 -1.10 13.52
CA GLU A 115 16.39 -0.72 14.13
C GLU A 115 17.61 -1.28 13.39
N GLN A 116 17.54 -2.53 12.94
CA GLN A 116 18.70 -3.29 12.43
C GLN A 116 18.67 -3.41 10.89
N GLY A 117 17.51 -3.19 10.27
CA GLY A 117 17.34 -3.14 8.83
C GLY A 117 16.74 -4.42 8.23
N VAL A 118 16.71 -4.46 6.90
CA VAL A 118 15.92 -5.43 6.13
C VAL A 118 16.43 -6.87 6.28
N LEU A 119 17.75 -7.07 6.31
CA LEU A 119 18.35 -8.41 6.39
C LEU A 119 18.07 -9.07 7.76
N ASP A 120 18.34 -8.35 8.86
CA ASP A 120 18.05 -8.84 10.20
C ASP A 120 16.54 -9.00 10.43
N GLY A 121 15.74 -8.12 9.83
CA GLY A 121 14.29 -8.24 9.78
C GLY A 121 13.80 -9.55 9.13
N LEU A 122 14.42 -9.98 8.02
CA LEU A 122 14.10 -11.26 7.39
C LEU A 122 14.47 -12.45 8.28
N ILE A 123 15.57 -12.35 9.02
CA ILE A 123 15.98 -13.38 9.99
C ILE A 123 14.99 -13.42 11.18
N ALA A 124 14.51 -12.27 11.65
CA ALA A 124 13.49 -12.21 12.69
C ALA A 124 12.15 -12.79 12.20
N LEU A 125 11.76 -12.49 10.96
CA LEU A 125 10.56 -13.05 10.31
C LEU A 125 10.65 -14.57 10.13
N SER A 126 11.83 -15.12 9.80
CA SER A 126 11.97 -16.58 9.67
C SER A 126 11.81 -17.31 11.02
N ARG A 127 12.09 -16.64 12.14
CA ARG A 127 11.91 -17.16 13.50
C ARG A 127 10.46 -17.14 13.99
N LEU A 128 9.61 -16.27 13.44
CA LEU A 128 8.16 -16.20 13.78
C LEU A 128 7.40 -17.49 13.44
N GLY A 129 7.94 -18.28 12.50
CA GLY A 129 7.37 -19.54 12.09
C GLY A 129 6.12 -19.41 11.22
N ILE A 130 5.78 -20.51 10.55
CA ILE A 130 4.68 -20.58 9.58
C ILE A 130 3.33 -20.28 10.25
N LYS A 131 3.16 -20.69 11.53
CA LYS A 131 1.93 -20.44 12.29
C LYS A 131 1.64 -18.95 12.40
N THR A 132 2.62 -18.15 12.84
CA THR A 132 2.45 -16.71 13.00
C THR A 132 2.19 -16.02 11.66
N ILE A 133 2.94 -16.39 10.62
CA ILE A 133 2.72 -15.85 9.28
C ILE A 133 1.28 -16.14 8.83
N ALA A 134 0.79 -17.37 9.01
CA ALA A 134 -0.56 -17.74 8.65
C ALA A 134 -1.62 -16.90 9.40
N VAL A 135 -1.41 -16.59 10.69
CA VAL A 135 -2.32 -15.71 11.45
C VAL A 135 -2.37 -14.31 10.83
N ILE A 136 -1.22 -13.66 10.66
CA ILE A 136 -1.19 -12.25 10.24
C ILE A 136 -1.63 -12.12 8.77
N GLU A 137 -1.29 -13.07 7.89
CA GLU A 137 -1.76 -13.11 6.51
C GLU A 137 -3.27 -13.38 6.42
N THR A 138 -3.82 -14.24 7.28
CA THR A 138 -5.27 -14.49 7.34
C THR A 138 -6.02 -13.23 7.75
N GLY A 139 -5.59 -12.56 8.82
CA GLY A 139 -6.21 -11.29 9.23
C GLY A 139 -6.00 -10.18 8.19
N GLY A 140 -4.83 -10.16 7.55
CA GLY A 140 -4.53 -9.29 6.41
C GLY A 140 -5.47 -9.51 5.23
N ALA A 141 -5.78 -10.76 4.87
CA ALA A 141 -6.69 -11.08 3.78
C ALA A 141 -8.13 -10.66 4.11
N ILE A 142 -8.57 -10.91 5.35
CA ILE A 142 -9.92 -10.57 5.83
C ILE A 142 -10.14 -9.06 5.84
N ILE A 143 -9.17 -8.27 6.30
CA ILE A 143 -9.27 -6.80 6.30
C ILE A 143 -8.99 -6.25 4.90
N GLY A 144 -7.97 -6.77 4.23
CA GLY A 144 -7.45 -6.26 2.98
C GLY A 144 -8.45 -6.40 1.82
N LEU A 145 -9.21 -7.49 1.75
CA LEU A 145 -10.18 -7.71 0.67
C LEU A 145 -11.29 -6.62 0.66
N PRO A 146 -12.04 -6.40 1.75
CA PRO A 146 -13.03 -5.32 1.82
C PRO A 146 -12.42 -3.94 1.54
N VAL A 147 -11.26 -3.64 2.15
CA VAL A 147 -10.60 -2.34 1.97
C VAL A 147 -10.19 -2.12 0.52
N ALA A 148 -9.65 -3.15 -0.14
CA ALA A 148 -9.29 -3.11 -1.56
C ALA A 148 -10.51 -2.88 -2.45
N VAL A 149 -11.61 -3.62 -2.21
CA VAL A 149 -12.86 -3.46 -2.98
C VAL A 149 -13.44 -2.06 -2.80
N ILE A 150 -13.53 -1.57 -1.56
CA ILE A 150 -14.02 -0.22 -1.27
C ILE A 150 -13.15 0.83 -1.94
N SER A 151 -11.82 0.64 -1.96
CA SER A 151 -10.88 1.59 -2.55
C SER A 151 -10.96 1.69 -4.08
N TYR A 152 -11.48 0.65 -4.76
CA TYR A 152 -11.60 0.63 -6.22
C TYR A 152 -12.53 1.72 -6.74
N PHE A 153 -13.68 1.94 -6.08
CA PHE A 153 -14.67 2.93 -6.51
C PHE A 153 -14.17 4.38 -6.51
N PRO A 154 -13.60 4.92 -5.40
CA PRO A 154 -13.04 6.25 -5.38
C PRO A 154 -11.82 6.36 -6.30
N ALA A 155 -10.98 5.34 -6.39
CA ALA A 155 -9.85 5.32 -7.32
C ALA A 155 -10.31 5.45 -8.77
N ARG A 156 -11.31 4.67 -9.20
CA ARG A 156 -11.90 4.75 -10.54
C ARG A 156 -12.45 6.14 -10.83
N LYS A 157 -13.21 6.72 -9.91
CA LYS A 157 -13.75 8.08 -10.05
C LYS A 157 -12.63 9.12 -10.18
N PHE A 158 -11.59 9.01 -9.35
CA PHE A 158 -10.43 9.90 -9.37
C PHE A 158 -9.68 9.83 -10.70
N PHE A 159 -9.33 8.62 -11.17
CA PHE A 159 -8.60 8.44 -12.43
C PHE A 159 -9.42 8.85 -13.64
N ARG A 160 -10.74 8.61 -13.64
CA ARG A 160 -11.65 9.06 -14.71
C ARG A 160 -11.72 10.59 -14.78
N ALA A 161 -11.96 11.25 -13.63
CA ALA A 161 -11.99 12.70 -13.57
C ALA A 161 -10.65 13.32 -14.00
N MET A 162 -9.53 12.70 -13.65
CA MET A 162 -8.20 13.12 -14.09
C MET A 162 -8.04 12.99 -15.62
N ARG A 163 -8.49 11.89 -16.24
CA ARG A 163 -8.46 11.71 -17.70
C ARG A 163 -9.34 12.73 -18.42
N GLU A 164 -10.57 12.95 -17.95
CA GLU A 164 -11.50 13.93 -18.53
C GLU A 164 -10.94 15.35 -18.50
N ARG A 165 -10.33 15.77 -17.37
CA ARG A 165 -9.66 17.07 -17.25
C ARG A 165 -8.50 17.23 -18.24
N ARG A 166 -7.75 16.16 -18.52
CA ARG A 166 -6.67 16.18 -19.52
C ARG A 166 -7.23 16.29 -20.94
N LEU A 167 -8.25 15.50 -21.26
CA LEU A 167 -8.89 15.54 -22.58
C LEU A 167 -9.49 16.93 -22.87
N LYS A 168 -10.14 17.55 -21.88
CA LYS A 168 -10.65 18.93 -21.99
C LYS A 168 -9.51 19.92 -22.28
N LYS A 169 -8.40 19.85 -21.56
CA LYS A 169 -7.22 20.72 -21.82
C LYS A 169 -6.62 20.50 -23.20
N CYS A 170 -6.54 19.26 -23.67
CA CYS A 170 -6.04 18.98 -25.02
C CYS A 170 -6.99 19.50 -26.11
N ARG A 171 -8.31 19.46 -25.89
CA ARG A 171 -9.28 20.07 -26.82
C ARG A 171 -9.16 21.58 -26.84
N LEU A 172 -9.16 22.22 -25.67
CA LEU A 172 -8.99 23.67 -25.54
C LEU A 172 -7.66 24.16 -26.16
N ASN A 173 -6.55 23.46 -25.93
CA ASN A 173 -5.27 23.82 -26.55
C ASN A 173 -5.24 23.59 -28.07
N LYS A 174 -6.06 22.67 -28.61
CA LYS A 174 -6.18 22.47 -30.06
C LYS A 174 -7.07 23.56 -30.70
N GLU A 175 -8.15 23.94 -30.04
CA GLU A 175 -9.02 25.06 -30.45
C GLU A 175 -8.29 26.40 -30.37
N GLN A 176 -7.33 26.56 -29.45
CA GLN A 176 -6.47 27.76 -29.35
C GLN A 176 -5.34 27.82 -30.38
N CYS A 177 -5.15 26.76 -31.18
CA CYS A 177 -4.07 26.65 -32.17
C CYS A 177 -4.60 26.61 -33.62
N GLN A 178 -5.90 26.83 -33.80
CA GLN A 178 -6.57 27.11 -35.08
C GLN A 178 -6.89 28.60 -35.15
#